data_AF-A0A929NID3-F1
#
_entry.id   AF-A0A929NID3-F1
#
_cell.length_a   1.000
_cell.length_b   1.000
_cell.length_c   1.000
_cell.angle_alpha   90.00
_cell.angle_beta   90.00
_cell.angle_gamma   90.00
#
_symmetry.space_group_name_H-M   'P 1'
#
loop_
_entity.id
_entity.type
_entity.pdbx_description
1 polymer ?
#
loop_
_entity_poly.entity_id
_entity_poly.type
_entity_poly.pdbx_seq_one_letter_code
_entity_poly.pdbx_strand_id
1 'polypeptide(L)'
;MSSSLDVVLTQDAIKLKRIDQLIVKLILEWNIDELFKTIQEFMDLRKKIKKDLIDYPTAKIHDTQAQEILSKIIQEEPFQADNFLKALENKTGESYDFDKLEYDEIEELSDLFYSWFSHYEYLEGLYEIGSLIVGFSIPDTLKSYVSEARTCYAFQQYNAVYGLCRTILEIAIRHRCERKGIIKHQKGKIVDFDVYRPGELINKATRGPLRDKVKEIYSDTSALLHGRKTVNSDDAKKMFKDTLRVVQDLYGH
;
A
#
# COMPACT_ATOMS: atom_id res chain seq x y z
N MET A 1 1.00 24.19 9.62
CA MET A 1 0.10 23.91 8.47
C MET A 1 -0.87 22.78 8.77
N SER A 2 -0.51 21.75 9.56
CA SER A 2 -1.44 20.67 9.95
C SER A 2 -2.72 21.16 10.66
N SER A 3 -2.58 22.15 11.55
CA SER A 3 -3.70 22.60 12.39
C SER A 3 -4.83 23.30 11.63
N SER A 4 -4.57 23.90 10.46
CA SER A 4 -5.63 24.55 9.68
C SER A 4 -6.48 23.53 8.93
N LEU A 5 -5.86 22.48 8.39
CA LEU A 5 -6.58 21.42 7.68
C LEU A 5 -7.34 20.51 8.65
N ASP A 6 -6.78 20.23 9.83
CA ASP A 6 -7.50 19.52 10.89
C ASP A 6 -8.83 20.22 11.23
N VAL A 7 -8.83 21.56 11.29
CA VAL A 7 -10.03 22.37 11.56
C VAL A 7 -11.02 22.31 10.39
N VAL A 8 -10.55 22.43 9.14
CA VAL A 8 -11.40 22.34 7.94
C VAL A 8 -12.07 20.98 7.85
N LEU A 9 -11.30 19.88 7.97
CA LEU A 9 -11.82 18.52 7.94
C LEU A 9 -12.84 18.27 9.06
N THR A 10 -12.59 18.82 10.26
CA THR A 10 -13.54 18.75 11.37
C THR A 10 -14.86 19.45 10.99
N GLN A 11 -14.78 20.68 10.48
CA GLN A 11 -15.97 21.45 10.10
C GLN A 11 -16.75 20.79 8.97
N ASP A 12 -16.05 20.31 7.94
CA ASP A 12 -16.64 19.65 6.79
C ASP A 12 -17.31 18.33 7.18
N ALA A 13 -16.69 17.52 8.04
CA ALA A 13 -17.30 16.31 8.57
C ALA A 13 -18.60 16.63 9.32
N ILE A 14 -18.58 17.61 10.24
CA ILE A 14 -19.78 18.02 10.98
C ILE A 14 -20.86 18.57 10.04
N LYS A 15 -20.48 19.35 9.03
CA LYS A 15 -21.39 19.83 7.99
C LYS A 15 -22.01 18.67 7.22
N LEU A 16 -21.23 17.67 6.82
CA LEU A 16 -21.71 16.50 6.10
C LEU A 16 -22.80 15.75 6.87
N LYS A 17 -22.61 15.53 8.18
CA LYS A 17 -23.65 14.90 9.01
C LYS A 17 -24.91 15.75 9.13
N ARG A 18 -24.81 17.08 9.15
CA ARG A 18 -25.99 17.96 9.14
C ARG A 18 -26.75 17.84 7.82
N ILE A 19 -26.03 17.77 6.70
CA ILE A 19 -26.64 17.57 5.37
C ILE A 19 -27.31 16.19 5.28
N ASP A 20 -26.66 15.13 5.76
CA ASP A 20 -27.25 13.77 5.83
C ASP A 20 -28.58 13.77 6.59
N GLN A 21 -28.62 14.42 7.76
CA GLN A 21 -29.85 14.58 8.55
C GLN A 21 -30.91 15.42 7.84
N LEU A 22 -30.50 16.46 7.10
CA LEU A 22 -31.41 17.31 6.34
C LEU A 22 -32.04 16.54 5.17
N ILE A 23 -31.29 15.69 4.47
CA ILE A 23 -31.82 14.81 3.41
C ILE A 23 -32.95 13.94 3.96
N VAL A 24 -32.73 13.29 5.11
CA VAL A 24 -33.78 12.49 5.77
C VAL A 24 -35.02 13.33 6.07
N LYS A 25 -34.84 14.55 6.58
CA LYS A 25 -35.95 15.46 6.85
C LYS A 25 -36.72 15.83 5.58
N LEU A 26 -36.03 16.22 4.51
CA LEU A 26 -36.65 16.63 3.23
C LEU A 26 -37.44 15.49 2.58
N ILE A 27 -36.96 14.25 2.71
CA ILE A 27 -37.69 13.04 2.27
C ILE A 27 -39.00 12.90 3.04
N LEU A 28 -38.99 13.07 4.37
CA LEU A 28 -40.18 12.96 5.20
C LEU A 28 -41.20 14.07 4.91
N GLU A 29 -40.73 15.26 4.54
CA GLU A 29 -41.54 16.43 4.20
C GLU A 29 -41.98 16.47 2.73
N TRP A 30 -41.55 15.51 1.90
CA TRP A 30 -41.83 15.48 0.45
C TRP A 30 -41.38 16.73 -0.31
N ASN A 31 -40.32 17.40 0.16
CA ASN A 31 -39.75 18.58 -0.50
C ASN A 31 -38.69 18.18 -1.53
N ILE A 32 -39.16 17.78 -2.72
CA ILE A 32 -38.32 17.21 -3.79
C ILE A 32 -37.33 18.22 -4.37
N ASP A 33 -37.75 19.48 -4.55
CA ASP A 33 -36.92 20.51 -5.19
C ASP A 33 -35.65 20.79 -4.38
N GLU A 34 -35.78 20.88 -3.05
CA GLU A 34 -34.64 21.07 -2.16
C GLU A 34 -33.84 19.78 -1.98
N LEU A 35 -34.49 18.61 -1.99
CA LEU A 35 -33.85 17.31 -1.79
C LEU A 35 -32.72 17.06 -2.78
N PHE A 36 -32.94 17.24 -4.08
CA PHE A 36 -31.91 16.99 -5.08
C PHE A 36 -30.70 17.91 -4.92
N LYS A 37 -30.94 19.18 -4.58
CA LYS A 37 -29.88 20.14 -4.29
C LYS A 37 -29.07 19.72 -3.06
N THR A 38 -29.74 19.28 -2.00
CA THR A 38 -29.07 18.83 -0.77
C THR A 38 -28.30 17.53 -0.97
N ILE A 39 -28.81 16.61 -1.79
CA ILE A 39 -28.09 15.39 -2.19
C ILE A 39 -26.81 15.74 -2.95
N GLN A 40 -26.89 16.66 -3.91
CA GLN A 40 -25.70 17.12 -4.63
C GLN A 40 -24.67 17.73 -3.66
N GLU A 41 -25.11 18.59 -2.74
CA GLU A 41 -24.22 19.20 -1.74
C GLU A 41 -23.58 18.16 -0.81
N PHE A 42 -24.32 17.11 -0.42
CA PHE A 42 -23.80 16.00 0.38
C PHE A 42 -22.67 15.29 -0.36
N MET A 43 -22.90 14.95 -1.63
CA MET A 43 -21.93 14.25 -2.46
C MET A 43 -20.68 15.10 -2.72
N ASP A 44 -20.85 16.36 -3.11
CA ASP A 44 -19.74 17.28 -3.36
C ASP A 44 -18.87 17.44 -2.11
N LEU A 45 -19.50 17.56 -0.93
CA LEU A 45 -18.77 17.69 0.33
C LEU A 45 -18.05 16.40 0.71
N ARG A 46 -18.68 15.24 0.53
CA ARG A 46 -18.04 13.93 0.76
C ARG A 46 -16.82 13.76 -0.15
N LYS A 47 -16.97 14.11 -1.43
CA LYS A 47 -15.91 14.05 -2.43
C LYS A 47 -14.76 15.00 -2.09
N LYS A 48 -15.06 16.23 -1.69
CA LYS A 48 -14.09 17.20 -1.21
C LYS A 48 -13.30 16.66 -0.01
N ILE A 49 -13.98 16.11 1.00
CA ILE A 49 -13.31 15.51 2.18
C ILE A 49 -12.36 14.39 1.74
N LYS A 50 -12.77 13.52 0.81
CA LYS A 50 -11.90 12.48 0.26
C LYS A 50 -10.68 13.06 -0.47
N LYS A 51 -10.85 14.10 -1.29
CA LYS A 51 -9.73 14.82 -1.95
C LYS A 51 -8.77 15.40 -0.91
N ASP A 52 -9.27 16.11 0.09
CA ASP A 52 -8.45 16.72 1.16
C ASP A 52 -7.65 15.68 1.96
N LEU A 53 -8.18 14.46 2.11
CA LEU A 53 -7.50 13.35 2.79
C LEU A 53 -6.39 12.69 1.95
N ILE A 54 -6.37 12.88 0.62
CA ILE A 54 -5.27 12.39 -0.24
C ILE A 54 -3.97 13.09 0.14
N ASP A 55 -4.02 14.42 0.30
CA ASP A 55 -2.86 15.25 0.65
C ASP A 55 -2.48 15.16 2.12
N TYR A 56 -3.36 14.60 2.95
CA TYR A 56 -3.20 14.59 4.39
C TYR A 56 -3.57 13.24 5.01
N PRO A 57 -2.72 12.21 4.79
CA PRO A 57 -3.01 10.82 5.16
C PRO A 57 -3.07 10.59 6.68
N THR A 58 -2.63 11.55 7.50
CA THR A 58 -2.68 11.47 8.97
C THR A 58 -3.28 12.74 9.57
N ALA A 59 -4.60 12.78 9.73
CA ALA A 59 -5.29 13.89 10.37
C ALA A 59 -5.40 13.76 11.89
N LYS A 60 -5.20 14.85 12.62
CA LYS A 60 -5.30 14.91 14.08
C LYS A 60 -6.61 15.60 14.47
N ILE A 61 -7.70 14.84 14.31
CA ILE A 61 -9.05 15.32 14.62
C ILE A 61 -9.32 15.08 16.11
N HIS A 62 -9.68 16.13 16.85
CA HIS A 62 -9.99 16.03 18.28
C HIS A 62 -11.48 15.83 18.58
N ASP A 63 -12.35 16.23 17.64
CA ASP A 63 -13.79 16.08 17.78
C ASP A 63 -14.21 14.62 17.47
N THR A 64 -14.76 13.93 18.46
CA THR A 64 -15.15 12.51 18.34
C THR A 64 -16.21 12.28 17.25
N GLN A 65 -17.13 13.22 17.08
CA GLN A 65 -18.18 13.09 16.07
C GLN A 65 -17.60 13.25 14.66
N ALA A 66 -16.69 14.19 14.45
CA ALA A 66 -15.96 14.32 13.20
C ALA A 66 -15.10 13.08 12.91
N GLN A 67 -14.44 12.51 13.92
CA GLN A 67 -13.68 11.26 13.77
C GLN A 67 -14.56 10.11 13.26
N GLU A 68 -15.75 9.91 13.85
CA GLU A 68 -16.70 8.88 13.42
C GLU A 68 -17.11 9.08 11.96
N ILE A 69 -17.44 10.31 11.57
CA ILE A 69 -17.89 10.63 10.20
C ILE A 69 -16.76 10.39 9.19
N LEU A 70 -15.55 10.87 9.48
CA LEU A 70 -14.38 10.67 8.62
C LEU A 70 -14.03 9.18 8.52
N SER A 71 -14.12 8.44 9.62
CA SER A 71 -13.93 6.98 9.63
C SER A 71 -14.95 6.29 8.73
N LYS A 72 -16.23 6.70 8.78
CA LYS A 72 -17.27 6.17 7.89
C LYS A 72 -16.95 6.41 6.41
N ILE A 73 -16.47 7.60 6.06
CA ILE A 73 -16.09 7.94 4.68
C ILE A 73 -14.94 7.04 4.21
N ILE A 74 -13.90 6.87 5.03
CA ILE A 74 -12.71 6.07 4.69
C ILE A 74 -13.03 4.58 4.58
N GLN A 75 -13.91 4.07 5.44
CA GLN A 75 -14.33 2.66 5.45
C GLN A 75 -15.49 2.37 4.49
N GLU A 76 -15.94 3.38 3.72
CA GLU A 76 -17.08 3.29 2.81
C GLU A 76 -18.38 2.82 3.50
N GLU A 77 -18.53 3.13 4.79
CA GLU A 77 -19.76 2.86 5.52
C GLU A 77 -20.90 3.76 5.02
N PRO A 78 -22.12 3.21 4.86
CA PRO A 78 -23.23 3.99 4.33
C PRO A 78 -23.74 5.04 5.32
N PHE A 79 -24.02 6.22 4.79
CA PHE A 79 -24.84 7.26 5.40
C PHE A 79 -26.33 6.99 5.14
N GLN A 80 -27.22 7.76 5.78
CA GLN A 80 -28.66 7.62 5.53
C GLN A 80 -28.99 8.08 4.10
N ALA A 81 -28.34 9.14 3.63
CA ALA A 81 -28.42 9.61 2.25
C ALA A 81 -28.06 8.52 1.23
N ASP A 82 -27.05 7.68 1.52
CA ASP A 82 -26.63 6.60 0.62
C ASP A 82 -27.73 5.53 0.44
N ASN A 83 -28.48 5.23 1.49
CA ASN A 83 -29.59 4.28 1.41
C ASN A 83 -30.70 4.81 0.52
N PHE A 84 -30.94 6.12 0.55
CA PHE A 84 -31.90 6.77 -0.34
C PHE A 84 -31.44 6.77 -1.79
N LEU A 85 -30.17 7.13 -2.04
CA LEU A 85 -29.57 7.09 -3.38
C LEU A 85 -29.69 5.70 -4.00
N LYS A 86 -29.32 4.65 -3.26
CA LYS A 86 -29.48 3.25 -3.71
C LYS A 86 -30.94 2.89 -4.01
N ALA A 87 -31.89 3.39 -3.23
CA ALA A 87 -33.31 3.16 -3.50
C ALA A 87 -33.78 3.87 -4.79
N LEU A 88 -33.17 5.02 -5.11
CA LEU A 88 -33.46 5.78 -6.32
C LEU A 88 -32.85 5.10 -7.55
N GLU A 89 -31.59 4.67 -7.48
CA GLU A 89 -30.92 3.86 -8.53
C GLU A 89 -31.73 2.61 -8.89
N ASN A 90 -32.20 1.87 -7.88
CA ASN A 90 -33.00 0.66 -8.10
C ASN A 90 -34.34 0.95 -8.79
N LYS A 91 -34.87 2.17 -8.68
CA LYS A 91 -36.14 2.56 -9.31
C LYS A 91 -35.95 3.14 -10.71
N THR A 92 -34.90 3.94 -10.92
CA THR A 92 -34.65 4.61 -12.21
C THR A 92 -33.84 3.73 -13.16
N GLY A 93 -33.06 2.78 -12.64
CA GLY A 93 -32.07 2.02 -13.41
C GLY A 93 -30.83 2.85 -13.78
N GLU A 94 -30.76 4.09 -13.32
CA GLU A 94 -29.59 4.96 -13.48
C GLU A 94 -28.62 4.72 -12.32
N SER A 95 -27.33 4.59 -12.63
CA SER A 95 -26.29 4.52 -11.61
C SER A 95 -25.81 5.94 -11.30
N TYR A 96 -25.78 6.23 -10.01
CA TYR A 96 -25.39 7.48 -9.41
C TYR A 96 -24.06 7.26 -8.67
N ASP A 97 -23.03 6.87 -9.44
CA ASP A 97 -21.69 6.61 -8.90
C ASP A 97 -20.90 7.91 -8.74
N PHE A 98 -21.25 8.64 -7.70
CA PHE A 98 -20.71 9.96 -7.39
C PHE A 98 -19.41 9.93 -6.58
N ASP A 99 -18.96 8.74 -6.21
CA ASP A 99 -17.66 8.52 -5.54
C ASP A 99 -16.50 8.42 -6.56
N LYS A 100 -16.79 8.43 -7.87
CA LYS A 100 -15.78 8.49 -8.92
C LYS A 100 -15.27 9.92 -9.15
N LEU A 101 -13.97 10.01 -9.34
CA LEU A 101 -13.32 11.22 -9.86
C LEU A 101 -13.64 11.34 -11.35
N GLU A 102 -14.04 12.54 -11.76
CA GLU A 102 -14.18 12.92 -13.16
C GLU A 102 -12.80 13.15 -13.78
N TYR A 103 -12.73 13.18 -15.11
CA TYR A 103 -11.48 13.34 -15.83
C TYR A 103 -10.72 14.61 -15.40
N ASP A 104 -11.42 15.73 -15.30
CA ASP A 104 -10.83 17.02 -14.92
C ASP A 104 -10.28 16.99 -13.49
N GLU A 105 -10.94 16.27 -12.57
CA GLU A 105 -10.45 16.11 -11.19
C GLU A 105 -9.25 15.15 -11.11
N ILE A 106 -9.19 14.15 -11.98
CA ILE A 106 -8.00 13.29 -12.13
C ILE A 106 -6.84 14.12 -12.68
N GLU A 107 -7.10 15.02 -13.62
CA GLU A 107 -6.10 15.94 -14.18
C GLU A 107 -5.57 16.90 -13.10
N GLU A 108 -6.43 17.47 -12.26
CA GLU A 108 -6.01 18.26 -11.08
C GLU A 108 -5.11 17.46 -10.13
N LEU A 109 -5.45 16.19 -9.88
CA LEU A 109 -4.64 15.29 -9.03
C LEU A 109 -3.38 14.77 -9.75
N SER A 110 -3.32 14.88 -11.08
CA SER A 110 -2.16 14.45 -11.85
C SER A 110 -0.96 15.35 -11.59
N ASP A 111 -1.18 16.64 -11.33
CA ASP A 111 -0.14 17.56 -10.88
C ASP A 111 0.47 17.09 -9.56
N LEU A 112 -0.32 16.50 -8.65
CA LEU A 112 0.22 15.88 -7.45
C LEU A 112 1.22 14.79 -7.84
N PHE A 113 0.85 13.85 -8.70
CA PHE A 113 1.74 12.78 -9.15
C PHE A 113 3.01 13.32 -9.83
N TYR A 114 2.86 14.23 -10.79
CA TYR A 114 3.99 14.78 -11.55
C TYR A 114 4.85 15.79 -10.79
N SER A 115 4.36 16.34 -9.68
CA SER A 115 5.12 17.28 -8.84
C SER A 115 6.27 16.61 -8.08
N TRP A 116 6.12 15.33 -7.70
CA TRP A 116 7.13 14.57 -6.95
C TRP A 116 7.63 13.33 -7.69
N PHE A 117 7.02 12.97 -8.82
CA PHE A 117 7.40 11.78 -9.58
C PHE A 117 7.15 11.91 -11.09
N SER A 118 8.20 11.68 -11.87
CA SER A 118 8.16 11.72 -13.32
C SER A 118 8.54 10.38 -13.94
N HIS A 119 8.14 10.20 -15.20
CA HIS A 119 8.58 9.05 -16.00
C HIS A 119 10.12 8.99 -16.16
N TYR A 120 10.82 10.13 -16.10
CA TYR A 120 12.28 10.18 -16.11
C TYR A 120 12.87 9.55 -14.85
N GLU A 121 12.40 9.94 -13.66
CA GLU A 121 12.86 9.39 -12.37
C GLU A 121 12.56 7.89 -12.28
N TYR A 122 11.42 7.44 -12.81
CA TYR A 122 11.11 6.02 -12.93
C TYR A 122 12.16 5.25 -13.75
N LEU A 123 12.48 5.75 -14.94
CA LEU A 123 13.45 5.10 -15.84
C LEU A 123 14.87 5.14 -15.28
N GLU A 124 15.27 6.25 -14.65
CA GLU A 124 16.55 6.40 -13.97
C GLU A 124 16.67 5.40 -12.81
N GLY A 125 15.64 5.30 -11.96
CA GLY A 125 15.59 4.33 -10.87
C GLY A 125 15.71 2.88 -11.36
N LEU A 126 15.03 2.53 -12.46
CA LEU A 126 15.15 1.20 -13.08
C LEU A 126 16.55 0.91 -13.63
N TYR A 127 17.21 1.92 -14.18
CA TYR A 127 18.59 1.83 -14.68
C TYR A 127 19.59 1.66 -13.53
N GLU A 128 19.41 2.40 -12.43
CA GLU A 128 20.31 2.46 -11.29
C GLU A 128 20.32 1.18 -10.43
N ILE A 129 19.13 0.61 -10.20
CA ILE A 129 18.92 -0.47 -9.23
C ILE A 129 19.55 -1.80 -9.65
N GLY A 130 19.73 -2.02 -10.96
CA GLY A 130 20.33 -3.23 -11.52
C GLY A 130 19.37 -4.42 -11.66
N SER A 131 19.91 -5.62 -11.85
CA SER A 131 19.13 -6.85 -12.11
C SER A 131 19.83 -8.10 -11.58
N LEU A 132 19.05 -9.14 -11.26
CA LEU A 132 19.58 -10.44 -10.86
C LEU A 132 20.09 -11.22 -12.08
N ILE A 133 21.34 -11.66 -12.04
CA ILE A 133 21.95 -12.48 -13.10
C ILE A 133 22.31 -13.84 -12.50
N VAL A 134 21.67 -14.92 -12.95
CA VAL A 134 21.92 -16.28 -12.45
C VAL A 134 22.10 -17.25 -13.61
N GLY A 135 23.05 -18.18 -13.48
CA GLY A 135 23.32 -19.22 -14.50
C GLY A 135 22.43 -20.46 -14.39
N PHE A 136 21.45 -20.46 -13.47
CA PHE A 136 20.62 -21.63 -13.16
C PHE A 136 19.14 -21.25 -13.08
N SER A 137 18.27 -22.26 -13.20
CA SER A 137 16.84 -22.08 -12.99
C SER A 137 16.54 -21.67 -11.55
N ILE A 138 15.79 -20.59 -11.40
CA ILE A 138 15.26 -20.09 -10.14
C ILE A 138 13.72 -20.12 -10.14
N PRO A 139 13.06 -20.19 -8.97
CA PRO A 139 11.60 -20.19 -8.89
C PRO A 139 11.01 -18.91 -9.47
N ASP A 140 9.84 -19.00 -10.11
CA ASP A 140 9.17 -17.82 -10.67
C ASP A 140 8.76 -16.82 -9.58
N THR A 141 8.43 -17.30 -8.39
CA THR A 141 8.18 -16.44 -7.22
C THR A 141 9.39 -15.55 -6.90
N LEU A 142 10.62 -16.10 -6.98
CA LEU A 142 11.84 -15.31 -6.77
C LEU A 142 11.99 -14.23 -7.85
N LYS A 143 11.70 -14.55 -9.12
CA LYS A 143 11.73 -13.58 -10.22
C LYS A 143 10.73 -12.45 -10.00
N SER A 144 9.50 -12.78 -9.62
CA SER A 144 8.45 -11.80 -9.35
C SER A 144 8.86 -10.84 -8.24
N TYR A 145 9.36 -11.34 -7.11
CA TYR A 145 9.80 -10.48 -6.01
C TYR A 145 11.01 -9.60 -6.35
N VAL A 146 11.96 -10.10 -7.16
CA VAL A 146 13.06 -9.27 -7.67
C VAL A 146 12.52 -8.17 -8.58
N SER A 147 11.58 -8.49 -9.47
CA SER A 147 10.95 -7.50 -10.35
C SER A 147 10.18 -6.45 -9.56
N GLU A 148 9.42 -6.88 -8.56
CA GLU A 148 8.64 -6.00 -7.67
C GLU A 148 9.55 -5.07 -6.88
N ALA A 149 10.66 -5.57 -6.32
CA ALA A 149 11.64 -4.75 -5.61
C ALA A 149 12.25 -3.67 -6.52
N ARG A 150 12.53 -3.99 -7.79
CA ARG A 150 13.00 -2.99 -8.77
C ARG A 150 11.94 -1.93 -9.04
N THR A 151 10.69 -2.34 -9.22
CA THR A 151 9.57 -1.42 -9.43
C THR A 151 9.37 -0.53 -8.20
N CYS A 152 9.39 -1.07 -6.99
CA CYS A 152 9.32 -0.29 -5.75
C CYS A 152 10.45 0.72 -5.65
N TYR A 153 11.68 0.35 -6.00
CA TYR A 153 12.80 1.29 -6.01
C TYR A 153 12.57 2.43 -7.01
N ALA A 154 12.12 2.09 -8.23
CA ALA A 154 11.82 3.07 -9.26
C ALA A 154 10.69 4.02 -8.83
N PHE A 155 9.70 3.57 -8.07
CA PHE A 155 8.66 4.41 -7.44
C PHE A 155 9.07 5.04 -6.10
N GLN A 156 10.37 5.05 -5.78
CA GLN A 156 10.94 5.63 -4.56
C GLN A 156 10.39 5.01 -3.25
N GLN A 157 9.82 3.80 -3.31
CA GLN A 157 9.29 3.05 -2.17
C GLN A 157 10.41 2.29 -1.44
N TYR A 158 11.42 3.01 -0.94
CA TYR A 158 12.67 2.44 -0.42
C TYR A 158 12.49 1.48 0.77
N ASN A 159 11.52 1.76 1.65
CA ASN A 159 11.17 0.86 2.75
C ASN A 159 10.64 -0.49 2.23
N ALA A 160 9.84 -0.46 1.16
CA ALA A 160 9.31 -1.67 0.52
C ALA A 160 10.44 -2.50 -0.11
N VAL A 161 11.41 -1.85 -0.78
CA VAL A 161 12.60 -2.53 -1.34
C VAL A 161 13.33 -3.33 -0.27
N TYR A 162 13.57 -2.75 0.90
CA TYR A 162 14.22 -3.44 2.02
C TYR A 162 13.41 -4.65 2.52
N GLY A 163 12.09 -4.48 2.67
CA GLY A 163 11.20 -5.58 3.05
C GLY A 163 11.27 -6.74 2.05
N LEU A 164 11.22 -6.40 0.76
CA LEU A 164 11.31 -7.37 -0.34
C LEU A 164 12.68 -8.05 -0.41
N CYS A 165 13.78 -7.36 -0.04
CA CYS A 165 15.11 -7.98 0.05
C CYS A 165 15.11 -9.18 1.01
N ARG A 166 14.42 -9.07 2.15
CA ARG A 166 14.26 -10.20 3.08
C ARG A 166 13.48 -11.34 2.45
N THR A 167 12.36 -11.04 1.81
CA THR A 167 11.53 -12.06 1.14
C THR A 167 12.30 -12.78 0.03
N ILE A 168 13.03 -12.04 -0.82
CA ILE A 168 13.92 -12.57 -1.86
C ILE A 168 14.95 -13.53 -1.25
N LEU A 169 15.59 -13.11 -0.16
CA LEU A 169 16.60 -13.91 0.53
C LEU A 169 16.00 -15.19 1.14
N GLU A 170 14.87 -15.09 1.81
CA GLU A 170 14.17 -16.22 2.42
C GLU A 170 13.73 -17.25 1.36
N ILE A 171 13.19 -16.80 0.23
CA ILE A 171 12.82 -17.67 -0.91
C ILE A 171 14.07 -18.37 -1.47
N ALA A 172 15.16 -17.64 -1.70
CA ALA A 172 16.39 -18.22 -2.24
C ALA A 172 17.00 -19.27 -1.30
N ILE A 173 17.02 -19.00 0.01
CA ILE A 173 17.49 -19.93 1.04
C ILE A 173 16.62 -21.17 1.10
N ARG A 174 15.29 -20.99 1.10
CA ARG A 174 14.32 -22.08 1.13
C ARG A 174 14.49 -22.99 -0.08
N HIS A 175 14.51 -22.41 -1.27
CA HIS A 175 14.71 -23.16 -2.51
C HIS A 175 16.06 -23.90 -2.52
N ARG A 176 17.13 -23.29 -2.01
CA ARG A 176 18.43 -23.98 -1.86
C ARG A 176 18.33 -25.17 -0.90
N CYS A 177 17.64 -25.02 0.23
CA CYS A 177 17.42 -26.10 1.19
C CYS A 177 16.57 -27.23 0.58
N GLU A 178 15.56 -26.92 -0.23
CA GLU A 178 14.77 -27.90 -0.97
C GLU A 178 15.65 -28.68 -1.95
N ARG A 179 16.47 -27.98 -2.75
CA ARG A 179 17.43 -28.62 -3.68
C ARG A 179 18.45 -29.52 -3.00
N LYS A 180 18.83 -29.19 -1.76
CA LYS A 180 19.72 -30.01 -0.92
C LYS A 180 19.01 -31.16 -0.18
N GLY A 181 17.68 -31.30 -0.34
CA GLY A 181 16.88 -32.30 0.37
C GLY A 181 16.73 -32.04 1.89
N ILE A 182 17.11 -30.85 2.36
CA ILE A 182 16.96 -30.43 3.77
C ILE A 182 15.48 -30.21 4.09
N ILE A 183 14.78 -29.51 3.19
CA ILE A 183 13.33 -29.37 3.25
C ILE A 183 12.77 -30.51 2.40
N LYS A 184 12.03 -31.41 3.06
CA LYS A 184 11.34 -32.48 2.35
C LYS A 184 10.12 -31.89 1.65
N HIS A 185 9.96 -32.15 0.35
CA HIS A 185 8.69 -31.92 -0.33
C HIS A 185 7.64 -32.84 0.31
N GLN A 186 6.83 -32.30 1.21
CA GLN A 186 5.67 -33.02 1.73
C GLN A 186 4.60 -33.05 0.64
N LYS A 187 4.05 -34.23 0.34
CA LYS A 187 2.95 -34.44 -0.63
C LYS A 187 1.58 -33.91 -0.12
N GLY A 188 1.57 -32.90 0.74
CA GLY A 188 0.37 -32.31 1.35
C GLY A 188 0.41 -30.79 1.32
N LYS A 189 -0.76 -30.15 1.18
CA LYS A 189 -0.94 -28.70 1.03
C LYS A 189 -0.55 -27.85 2.25
N ILE A 190 -0.07 -28.45 3.34
CA ILE A 190 0.21 -27.75 4.59
C ILE A 190 1.68 -27.95 4.93
N VAL A 191 2.48 -26.89 4.73
CA VAL A 191 3.82 -26.83 5.32
C VAL A 191 3.67 -26.17 6.66
N ASP A 192 3.95 -26.92 7.72
CA ASP A 192 3.92 -26.42 9.08
C ASP A 192 5.00 -25.34 9.26
N PHE A 193 4.57 -24.11 9.52
CA PHE A 193 5.46 -22.93 9.62
C PHE A 193 6.47 -23.09 10.76
N ASP A 194 6.13 -23.87 11.79
CA ASP A 194 6.98 -24.07 12.97
C ASP A 194 8.16 -25.03 12.74
N VAL A 195 8.15 -25.79 11.63
CA VAL A 195 9.17 -26.84 11.39
C VAL A 195 10.50 -26.29 10.88
N TYR A 196 10.50 -25.11 10.24
CA TYR A 196 11.70 -24.57 9.61
C TYR A 196 11.94 -23.10 9.98
N ARG A 197 12.53 -22.87 11.14
CA ARG A 197 12.91 -21.52 11.58
C ARG A 197 13.92 -20.89 10.61
N PRO A 198 13.75 -19.60 10.22
CA PRO A 198 14.64 -18.96 9.25
C PRO A 198 16.13 -19.04 9.59
N GLY A 199 16.48 -18.84 10.87
CA GLY A 199 17.86 -18.95 11.35
C GLY A 199 18.48 -20.33 11.13
N GLU A 200 17.70 -21.40 11.26
CA GLU A 200 18.16 -22.77 11.00
C GLU A 200 18.36 -23.01 9.52
N LEU A 201 17.43 -22.55 8.68
CA LEU A 201 17.55 -22.66 7.23
C LEU A 201 18.77 -21.90 6.72
N ILE A 202 19.02 -20.69 7.22
CA ILE A 202 20.24 -19.92 6.93
C ILE A 202 21.48 -20.77 7.25
N ASN A 203 21.57 -21.29 8.48
CA ASN A 203 22.73 -22.08 8.91
C ASN A 203 22.92 -23.38 8.10
N LYS A 204 21.84 -23.99 7.58
CA LYS A 204 21.90 -25.20 6.76
C LYS A 204 22.21 -24.89 5.29
N ALA A 205 21.72 -23.77 4.76
CA ALA A 205 21.92 -23.36 3.37
C ALA A 205 23.32 -22.76 3.11
N THR A 206 23.90 -22.10 4.12
CA THR A 206 25.07 -21.22 3.99
C THR A 206 26.17 -21.56 4.99
N ARG A 207 27.42 -21.19 4.70
CA ARG A 207 28.59 -21.37 5.59
C ARG A 207 29.57 -20.22 5.43
N GLY A 208 30.44 -20.04 6.42
CA GLY A 208 31.53 -19.06 6.37
C GLY A 208 31.05 -17.63 6.07
N PRO A 209 31.81 -16.85 5.27
CA PRO A 209 31.50 -15.45 4.97
C PRO A 209 30.10 -15.22 4.36
N LEU A 210 29.62 -16.16 3.53
CA LEU A 210 28.28 -16.07 2.94
C LEU A 210 27.19 -16.10 4.01
N ARG A 211 27.36 -16.94 5.04
CA ARG A 211 26.41 -17.02 6.15
C ARG A 211 26.37 -15.73 6.94
N ASP A 212 27.53 -15.13 7.17
CA ASP A 212 27.64 -13.91 7.95
C ASP A 212 26.95 -12.75 7.21
N LYS A 213 27.17 -12.64 5.89
CA LYS A 213 26.48 -11.65 5.05
C LYS A 213 24.96 -11.86 4.99
N VAL A 214 24.51 -13.10 4.91
CA VAL A 214 23.07 -13.44 4.95
C VAL A 214 22.44 -13.01 6.28
N LYS A 215 23.13 -13.25 7.40
CA LYS A 215 22.65 -12.85 8.73
C LYS A 215 22.64 -11.33 8.91
N GLU A 216 23.63 -10.62 8.37
CA GLU A 216 23.66 -9.16 8.33
C GLU A 216 22.42 -8.60 7.62
N ILE A 217 22.18 -9.02 6.37
CA ILE A 217 21.00 -8.59 5.59
C ILE A 217 19.70 -8.91 6.34
N TYR A 218 19.59 -10.10 6.91
CA TYR A 218 18.41 -10.52 7.65
C TYR A 218 18.16 -9.68 8.91
N SER A 219 19.22 -9.35 9.67
CA SER A 219 19.12 -8.49 10.85
C SER A 219 18.70 -7.07 10.47
N ASP A 220 19.34 -6.49 9.47
CA ASP A 220 19.10 -5.11 9.03
C ASP A 220 17.68 -4.92 8.50
N THR A 221 17.21 -5.86 7.68
CA THR A 221 15.82 -5.86 7.19
C THR A 221 14.82 -6.11 8.31
N SER A 222 15.16 -6.92 9.32
CA SER A 222 14.29 -7.10 10.50
C SER A 222 14.15 -5.84 11.33
N ALA A 223 15.21 -5.03 11.48
CA ALA A 223 15.13 -3.76 12.21
C ALA A 223 14.14 -2.79 11.55
N LEU A 224 14.12 -2.73 10.22
CA LEU A 224 13.13 -1.96 9.46
C LEU A 224 11.71 -2.47 9.69
N LEU A 225 11.48 -3.78 9.58
CA LEU A 225 10.16 -4.38 9.75
C LEU A 225 9.58 -4.19 11.16
N HIS A 226 10.43 -3.94 12.16
CA HIS A 226 10.01 -3.55 13.51
C HIS A 226 9.86 -2.03 13.70
N GLY A 227 9.88 -1.24 12.62
CA GLY A 227 9.69 0.20 12.66
C GLY A 227 10.82 0.99 13.33
N ARG A 228 12.02 0.39 13.47
CA ARG A 228 13.13 1.01 14.22
C ARG A 228 14.04 1.90 13.37
N LYS A 229 13.86 1.92 12.05
CA LYS A 229 14.66 2.68 11.10
C LYS A 229 13.78 3.09 9.91
N THR A 230 14.14 4.17 9.23
CA THR A 230 13.67 4.52 7.89
C THR A 230 14.81 4.39 6.87
N VAL A 231 14.48 4.15 5.61
CA VAL A 231 15.45 3.85 4.56
C VAL A 231 15.42 4.93 3.48
N ASN A 232 16.60 5.39 3.07
CA ASN A 232 16.77 6.29 1.93
C ASN A 232 17.14 5.51 0.65
N SER A 233 17.26 6.22 -0.47
CA SER A 233 17.59 5.60 -1.77
C SER A 233 18.90 4.81 -1.75
N ASP A 234 19.99 5.39 -1.23
CA ASP A 234 21.31 4.76 -1.20
C ASP A 234 21.32 3.47 -0.38
N ASP A 235 20.69 3.50 0.80
CA ASP A 235 20.53 2.33 1.66
C ASP A 235 19.76 1.24 0.91
N ALA A 236 18.61 1.57 0.30
CA ALA A 236 17.78 0.60 -0.42
C ALA A 236 18.52 -0.03 -1.61
N LYS A 237 19.21 0.79 -2.40
CA LYS A 237 20.02 0.35 -3.53
C LYS A 237 21.15 -0.59 -3.06
N LYS A 238 21.87 -0.20 -2.02
CA LYS A 238 22.95 -1.02 -1.46
C LYS A 238 22.41 -2.35 -0.95
N MET A 239 21.32 -2.33 -0.17
CA MET A 239 20.71 -3.54 0.39
C MET A 239 20.21 -4.48 -0.72
N PHE A 240 19.59 -3.93 -1.76
CA PHE A 240 19.15 -4.69 -2.92
C PHE A 240 20.33 -5.34 -3.64
N LYS A 241 21.40 -4.59 -3.94
CA LYS A 241 22.61 -5.12 -4.59
C LYS A 241 23.32 -6.18 -3.74
N ASP A 242 23.44 -5.94 -2.44
CA ASP A 242 24.00 -6.92 -1.49
C ASP A 242 23.15 -8.20 -1.47
N THR A 243 21.81 -8.07 -1.49
CA THR A 243 20.89 -9.21 -1.56
C THR A 243 21.02 -9.97 -2.87
N LEU A 244 21.05 -9.28 -4.01
CA LEU A 244 21.23 -9.92 -5.32
C LEU A 244 22.54 -10.69 -5.37
N ARG A 245 23.64 -10.11 -4.87
CA ARG A 245 24.94 -10.78 -4.79
C ARG A 245 24.88 -12.03 -3.93
N VAL A 246 24.27 -11.96 -2.75
CA VAL A 246 24.08 -13.13 -1.88
C VAL A 246 23.24 -14.20 -2.57
N VAL A 247 22.17 -13.83 -3.28
CA VAL A 247 21.35 -14.77 -4.05
C VAL A 247 22.19 -15.44 -5.14
N GLN A 248 23.02 -14.68 -5.86
CA GLN A 248 23.93 -15.23 -6.86
C GLN A 248 24.92 -16.22 -6.23
N ASP A 249 25.54 -15.86 -5.12
CA ASP A 249 26.47 -16.74 -4.37
C ASP A 249 25.76 -17.99 -3.81
N LEU A 250 24.47 -17.88 -3.47
CA LEU A 250 23.65 -19.02 -3.07
C LEU A 250 23.46 -20.03 -4.21
N TYR A 251 23.39 -19.57 -5.46
CA TYR A 251 23.18 -20.41 -6.64
C TYR A 251 24.48 -20.77 -7.39
N GLY A 252 25.58 -20.07 -7.14
CA GLY A 252 26.89 -20.34 -7.75
C GLY A 252 27.63 -21.55 -7.15
N HIS A 253 27.10 -22.15 -6.09
CA HIS A 253 27.68 -23.26 -5.33
C HIS A 253 26.65 -24.35 -5.00
#